data_AF-A0A0D6AMW2-F1
#
_entry.id   AF-A0A0D6AMW2-F1
#
_cell.length_a   1.000
_cell.length_b   1.000
_cell.length_c   1.000
_cell.angle_alpha   90.00
_cell.angle_beta   90.00
_cell.angle_gamma   90.00
#
_symmetry.space_group_name_H-M   'P 1'
#
loop_
_entity.id
_entity.type
_entity.pdbx_description
1 polymer ?
#
loop_
_entity_poly.entity_id
_entity_poly.type
_entity_poly.pdbx_seq_one_letter_code
_entity_poly.pdbx_strand_id
1 'polypeptide(L)'
;MTSPVYIATKRSGYAHPKCYLSHTKGCSEKISGEHYISEALLNVIEKQNRTIDVTGFTWLPKEQLSSISKANLKAKILCTNHNCALSPLDSAVADFVAAIGSIDIEQQKQVPLCLAYSVDGTSIERWLIKVVYGLVVSGQIKQKTGQPFLVKEKCMSLLCSPHARWPVGWGLYLPKRPGHVYHSSSFELIPQYNPDNGLLLCLDLKFNGIVMHFVMGKPDTKESFGIHRPAELRFVKGDTSCKISFSWAARKAGEAVTLRHVGTYSGRAPGLDLPRAP
;
A
#
# COMPACT_ATOMS: atom_id res chain seq x y z
N MET A 1 -21.63 -1.35 5.14
CA MET A 1 -20.58 -0.32 4.97
C MET A 1 -19.93 -0.10 6.32
N THR A 2 -18.62 -0.28 6.44
CA THR A 2 -17.88 0.02 7.67
C THR A 2 -17.84 1.52 7.90
N SER A 3 -17.99 1.97 9.14
CA SER A 3 -17.87 3.39 9.48
C SER A 3 -16.48 3.91 9.07
N PRO A 4 -16.39 5.11 8.46
CA PRO A 4 -15.11 5.63 8.00
C PRO A 4 -14.18 5.83 9.20
N VAL A 5 -12.93 5.37 9.07
CA VAL A 5 -11.91 5.52 10.11
C VAL A 5 -11.77 7.00 10.46
N TYR A 6 -11.84 7.35 11.74
CA TYR A 6 -11.63 8.71 12.24
C TYR A 6 -10.87 8.67 13.56
N ILE A 7 -9.74 9.38 13.61
CA ILE A 7 -8.90 9.50 14.80
C ILE A 7 -9.13 10.88 15.41
N ALA A 8 -9.94 10.94 16.46
CA ALA A 8 -10.25 12.18 17.15
C ALA A 8 -9.04 12.70 17.94
N THR A 9 -8.78 14.00 17.84
CA THR A 9 -7.83 14.68 18.73
C THR A 9 -8.55 15.09 20.02
N LYS A 10 -7.97 14.73 21.17
CA LYS A 10 -8.50 15.09 22.49
C LYS A 10 -7.79 16.32 23.03
N ARG A 11 -8.52 17.21 23.73
CA ARG A 11 -7.96 18.41 24.37
C ARG A 11 -6.96 18.03 25.48
N SER A 12 -7.38 17.10 26.34
CA SER A 12 -6.59 16.43 27.35
C SER A 12 -6.70 14.91 27.16
N GLY A 13 -5.59 14.20 27.33
CA GLY A 13 -5.53 12.76 27.17
C GLY A 13 -4.08 12.28 27.11
N TYR A 14 -3.91 10.96 27.22
CA TYR A 14 -2.60 10.35 27.23
C TYR A 14 -1.95 10.37 25.83
N ALA A 15 -0.66 10.68 25.79
CA ALA A 15 0.16 10.71 24.58
C ALA A 15 1.34 9.75 24.77
N HIS A 16 1.23 8.54 24.22
CA HIS A 16 2.27 7.53 24.36
C HIS A 16 3.52 7.97 23.56
N PRO A 17 4.72 8.06 24.17
CA PRO A 17 5.90 8.67 23.53
C PRO A 17 6.38 7.94 22.28
N LYS A 18 6.12 6.63 22.17
CA LYS A 18 6.46 5.81 20.99
C LYS A 18 5.39 5.75 19.91
N CYS A 19 4.21 6.34 20.11
CA CYS A 19 3.15 6.30 19.13
C CYS A 19 3.27 7.50 18.19
N TYR A 20 3.37 7.30 16.87
CA TYR A 20 3.44 8.45 15.94
C TYR A 20 2.14 9.27 15.89
N LEU A 21 1.03 8.74 16.42
CA LEU A 21 -0.23 9.44 16.62
C LEU A 21 -0.37 10.07 18.02
N SER A 22 0.72 10.19 18.78
CA SER A 22 0.72 10.77 20.14
C SER A 22 0.17 12.20 20.20
N HIS A 23 0.36 12.98 19.13
CA HIS A 23 -0.15 14.35 19.01
C HIS A 23 -1.68 14.44 19.15
N THR A 24 -2.41 13.36 18.87
CA THR A 24 -3.88 13.30 19.03
C THR A 24 -4.33 13.20 20.49
N LYS A 25 -3.41 12.89 21.42
CA LYS A 25 -3.68 12.66 22.85
C LYS A 25 -4.74 11.57 23.11
N GLY A 26 -4.95 10.67 22.15
CA GLY A 26 -5.89 9.55 22.22
C GLY A 26 -5.24 8.20 22.51
N CYS A 27 -3.98 8.17 22.99
CA CYS A 27 -3.24 6.92 23.14
C CYS A 27 -3.76 6.05 24.29
N SER A 28 -3.50 4.74 24.17
CA SER A 28 -3.43 3.82 25.32
C SER A 28 -2.00 3.73 25.86
N GLU A 29 -1.84 3.27 27.10
CA GLU A 29 -0.53 3.02 27.72
C GLU A 29 0.23 1.84 27.09
N LYS A 30 -0.49 0.90 26.48
CA LYS A 30 0.12 -0.28 25.84
C LYS A 30 0.57 0.03 24.42
N ILE A 31 1.86 -0.18 24.13
CA ILE A 31 2.39 -0.14 22.76
C ILE A 31 2.12 -1.47 22.03
N SER A 32 1.66 -1.39 20.78
CA SER A 32 1.46 -2.55 19.91
C SER A 32 2.74 -2.86 19.12
N GLY A 33 2.91 -4.13 18.72
CA GLY A 33 3.89 -4.50 17.70
C GLY A 33 3.24 -4.43 16.34
N GLU A 34 3.23 -3.24 15.74
CA GLU A 34 2.58 -3.00 14.46
C GLU A 34 3.44 -3.50 13.32
N HIS A 35 2.85 -4.23 12.36
CA HIS A 35 3.61 -4.71 11.22
C HIS A 35 3.97 -3.56 10.26
N TYR A 36 5.16 -3.60 9.64
CA TYR A 36 5.59 -2.57 8.69
C TYR A 36 4.64 -2.42 7.50
N ILE A 37 4.10 -3.56 7.09
CA ILE A 37 3.08 -3.75 6.07
C ILE A 37 1.99 -4.60 6.75
N SER A 38 0.72 -4.31 6.51
CA SER A 38 -0.40 -4.91 7.25
C SER A 38 -0.30 -6.44 7.34
N GLU A 39 -0.60 -7.00 8.52
CA GLU A 39 -0.54 -8.45 8.74
C GLU A 39 -1.39 -9.23 7.73
N ALA A 40 -2.54 -8.66 7.37
CA ALA A 40 -3.46 -9.25 6.42
C ALA A 40 -2.85 -9.36 5.01
N LEU A 41 -2.06 -8.38 4.57
CA LEU A 41 -1.30 -8.47 3.31
C LEU A 41 -0.14 -9.48 3.44
N LEU A 42 0.57 -9.48 4.58
CA LEU A 42 1.64 -10.45 4.82
C LEU A 42 1.13 -11.90 4.74
N ASN A 43 -0.09 -12.18 5.22
CA ASN A 43 -0.70 -13.51 5.12
C ASN A 43 -0.96 -13.95 3.67
N VAL A 44 -1.13 -13.01 2.74
CA VAL A 44 -1.38 -13.32 1.32
C VAL A 44 -0.08 -13.61 0.57
N ILE A 45 1.01 -12.94 0.94
CA ILE A 45 2.33 -13.14 0.31
C ILE A 45 3.22 -14.15 1.06
N GLU A 46 2.78 -14.63 2.23
CA GLU A 46 3.50 -15.61 3.04
C GLU A 46 3.66 -16.93 2.27
N LYS A 47 4.88 -17.46 2.28
CA LYS A 47 5.19 -18.76 1.67
C LYS A 47 4.77 -19.90 2.57
N GLN A 48 4.71 -21.11 2.02
CA GLN A 48 4.35 -22.34 2.76
C GLN A 48 5.14 -22.57 4.05
N ASN A 49 6.38 -22.09 4.13
CA ASN A 49 7.24 -22.21 5.32
C ASN A 49 7.05 -21.07 6.35
N ARG A 50 5.98 -20.26 6.25
CA ARG A 50 5.70 -19.11 7.13
C ARG A 50 6.79 -18.03 7.10
N THR A 51 7.44 -17.86 5.96
CA THR A 51 8.43 -16.81 5.73
C THR A 51 8.07 -15.95 4.53
N ILE A 52 8.64 -14.76 4.50
CA ILE A 52 8.49 -13.76 3.45
C ILE A 52 9.90 -13.34 3.05
N ASP A 53 10.17 -13.36 1.74
CA ASP A 53 11.42 -12.81 1.23
C ASP A 53 11.30 -11.30 1.17
N VAL A 54 12.26 -10.59 1.76
CA VAL A 54 12.29 -9.14 1.81
C VAL A 54 13.65 -8.60 1.38
N THR A 55 13.64 -7.39 0.82
CA THR A 55 14.84 -6.63 0.43
C THR A 55 14.59 -5.14 0.64
N GLY A 56 15.64 -4.32 0.54
CA GLY A 56 15.54 -2.86 0.59
C GLY A 56 15.35 -2.27 1.99
N PHE A 57 15.22 -3.10 3.02
CA PHE A 57 15.20 -2.64 4.41
C PHE A 57 16.58 -2.18 4.88
N THR A 58 16.65 -1.20 5.78
CA THR A 58 17.92 -0.59 6.22
C THR A 58 18.88 -1.53 6.93
N TRP A 59 18.37 -2.64 7.48
CA TRP A 59 19.17 -3.68 8.15
C TRP A 59 19.64 -4.78 7.19
N LEU A 60 19.18 -4.76 5.93
CA LEU A 60 19.64 -5.68 4.91
C LEU A 60 20.74 -5.05 4.06
N PRO A 61 21.75 -5.84 3.65
CA PRO A 61 22.62 -5.43 2.56
C PRO A 61 21.80 -5.08 1.32
N LYS A 62 22.24 -4.04 0.60
CA LYS A 62 21.61 -3.65 -0.66
C LYS A 62 21.64 -4.82 -1.64
N GLU A 63 20.60 -4.94 -2.44
CA GLU A 63 20.50 -5.94 -3.52
C GLU A 63 20.57 -7.40 -3.01
N GLN A 64 20.19 -7.64 -1.75
CA GLN A 64 20.07 -8.98 -1.20
C GLN A 64 18.66 -9.26 -0.69
N LEU A 65 18.25 -10.52 -0.78
CA LEU A 65 17.01 -11.03 -0.19
C LEU A 65 17.29 -11.73 1.12
N SER A 66 16.39 -11.56 2.09
CA SER A 66 16.36 -12.38 3.30
C SER A 66 14.97 -12.95 3.51
N SER A 67 14.89 -14.24 3.82
CA SER A 67 13.63 -14.90 4.19
C SER A 67 13.42 -14.74 5.70
N ILE A 68 12.44 -13.94 6.11
CA ILE A 68 12.16 -13.68 7.53
C ILE A 68 10.73 -14.07 7.88
N SER A 69 10.49 -14.35 9.16
CA SER A 69 9.14 -14.57 9.65
C SER A 69 8.36 -13.26 9.70
N LYS A 70 7.04 -13.34 9.50
CA LYS A 70 6.12 -12.22 9.69
C LYS A 70 6.27 -11.57 11.07
N ALA A 71 6.58 -12.36 12.10
CA ALA A 71 6.79 -11.87 13.45
C ALA A 71 7.97 -10.88 13.58
N ASN A 72 8.93 -10.94 12.67
CA ASN A 72 10.08 -10.03 12.63
C ASN A 72 9.80 -8.74 11.82
N LEU A 73 8.67 -8.65 11.13
CA LEU A 73 8.24 -7.48 10.36
C LEU A 73 7.41 -6.49 11.20
N LYS A 74 7.82 -6.22 12.44
CA LYS A 74 7.07 -5.37 13.39
C LYS A 74 7.89 -4.25 14.00
N ALA A 75 7.24 -3.12 14.28
CA ALA A 75 7.77 -2.04 15.10
C ALA A 75 6.79 -1.57 16.18
N LYS A 76 7.38 -1.04 17.26
CA LYS A 76 6.66 -0.46 18.40
C LYS A 76 6.34 1.03 18.17
N ILE A 77 5.56 1.32 17.14
CA ILE A 77 5.30 2.68 16.60
C ILE A 77 3.85 3.16 16.71
N LEU A 78 2.93 2.28 17.12
CA LEU A 78 1.53 2.61 17.41
C LEU A 78 1.12 2.01 18.76
N CYS A 79 0.35 2.76 19.55
CA CYS A 79 -0.31 2.22 20.73
C CYS A 79 -1.47 1.31 20.32
N THR A 80 -1.91 0.41 21.21
CA THR A 80 -3.00 -0.53 20.89
C THR A 80 -4.28 0.19 20.46
N ASN A 81 -4.65 1.30 21.11
CA ASN A 81 -5.86 2.04 20.76
C ASN A 81 -5.82 2.58 19.32
N HIS A 82 -4.75 3.29 18.94
CA HIS A 82 -4.62 3.82 17.59
C HIS A 82 -4.43 2.72 16.54
N ASN A 83 -3.73 1.64 16.88
CA ASN A 83 -3.60 0.54 15.93
C ASN A 83 -4.95 -0.12 15.65
N CYS A 84 -5.73 -0.40 16.68
CA CYS A 84 -7.10 -0.90 16.53
C CYS A 84 -7.99 0.07 15.75
N ALA A 85 -7.85 1.38 15.98
CA ALA A 85 -8.64 2.38 15.25
C ALA A 85 -8.28 2.45 13.76
N LEU A 86 -7.04 2.14 13.38
CA LEU A 86 -6.58 2.10 11.99
C LEU A 86 -6.77 0.73 11.31
N SER A 87 -7.08 -0.34 12.05
CA SER A 87 -7.20 -1.69 11.50
C SER A 87 -8.23 -1.85 10.38
N PRO A 88 -9.33 -1.08 10.30
CA PRO A 88 -10.22 -1.16 9.15
C PRO A 88 -9.54 -0.79 7.82
N LEU A 89 -8.47 0.03 7.85
CA LEU A 89 -7.67 0.33 6.66
C LEU A 89 -6.87 -0.90 6.20
N ASP A 90 -6.38 -1.71 7.15
CA ASP A 90 -5.68 -2.96 6.84
C ASP A 90 -6.64 -4.00 6.26
N SER A 91 -7.87 -4.07 6.76
CA SER A 91 -8.92 -4.92 6.19
C SER A 91 -9.26 -4.51 4.76
N ALA A 92 -9.39 -3.21 4.48
CA ALA A 92 -9.72 -2.73 3.14
C ALA A 92 -8.66 -3.11 2.09
N VAL A 93 -7.37 -3.04 2.43
CA VAL A 93 -6.32 -3.50 1.50
C VAL A 93 -6.31 -5.03 1.37
N ALA A 94 -6.61 -5.77 2.45
CA ALA A 94 -6.68 -7.23 2.40
C ALA A 94 -7.77 -7.70 1.45
N ASP A 95 -8.95 -7.09 1.53
CA ASP A 95 -10.08 -7.39 0.63
C ASP A 95 -9.73 -7.07 -0.83
N PHE A 96 -9.06 -5.93 -1.07
CA PHE A 96 -8.61 -5.54 -2.40
C PHE A 96 -7.65 -6.57 -3.01
N VAL A 97 -6.68 -7.00 -2.21
CA VAL A 97 -5.65 -7.97 -2.58
C VAL A 97 -6.25 -9.35 -2.80
N ALA A 98 -7.16 -9.79 -1.94
CA ALA A 98 -7.89 -11.04 -2.09
C ALA A 98 -8.79 -11.04 -3.34
N ALA A 99 -9.40 -9.90 -3.69
CA ALA A 99 -10.18 -9.75 -4.92
C ALA A 99 -9.31 -9.95 -6.18
N ILE A 100 -8.11 -9.37 -6.21
CA ILE A 100 -7.16 -9.59 -7.32
C ILE A 100 -6.79 -11.08 -7.40
N GLY A 101 -6.39 -11.69 -6.28
CA GLY A 101 -6.04 -13.12 -6.26
C GLY A 101 -7.18 -14.03 -6.70
N SER A 102 -8.42 -13.73 -6.30
CA SER A 102 -9.61 -14.48 -6.72
C SER A 102 -9.88 -14.35 -8.21
N ILE A 103 -9.73 -13.14 -8.78
CA ILE A 103 -9.85 -12.91 -10.22
C ILE A 103 -8.77 -13.69 -10.97
N ASP A 104 -7.52 -13.65 -10.50
CA ASP A 104 -6.40 -14.34 -11.15
C ASP A 104 -6.63 -15.86 -11.18
N ILE A 105 -7.06 -16.45 -10.06
CA ILE A 105 -7.41 -17.89 -9.99
C ILE A 105 -8.56 -18.22 -10.94
N GLU A 106 -9.61 -17.40 -10.96
CA GLU A 106 -10.77 -17.61 -11.83
C GLU A 106 -10.38 -17.55 -13.31
N GLN A 107 -9.53 -16.59 -13.70
CA GLN A 107 -9.07 -16.44 -15.07
C GLN A 107 -8.18 -17.59 -15.54
N GLN A 108 -7.64 -18.43 -14.65
CA GLN A 108 -6.89 -19.63 -15.05
C GLN A 108 -7.80 -20.80 -15.45
N LYS A 109 -9.10 -20.74 -15.14
CA LYS A 109 -10.05 -21.80 -15.50
C LYS A 109 -10.33 -21.84 -16.99
N GLN A 110 -10.78 -23.00 -17.47
CA GLN A 110 -11.21 -23.21 -18.86
C GLN A 110 -12.43 -22.35 -19.20
N VAL A 111 -13.40 -22.27 -18.28
CA VAL A 111 -14.60 -21.45 -18.39
C VAL A 111 -14.64 -20.48 -17.19
N PRO A 112 -14.08 -19.26 -17.32
CA PRO A 112 -13.99 -18.32 -16.22
C PRO A 112 -15.31 -17.57 -16.00
N LEU A 113 -15.69 -17.38 -14.74
CA LEU A 113 -16.81 -16.52 -14.32
C LEU A 113 -16.44 -15.03 -14.38
N CYS A 114 -17.43 -14.17 -14.59
CA CYS A 114 -17.30 -12.71 -14.48
C CYS A 114 -17.41 -12.26 -13.03
N LEU A 115 -16.30 -12.27 -12.29
CA LEU A 115 -16.27 -11.80 -10.90
C LEU A 115 -16.34 -10.26 -10.82
N ALA A 116 -17.09 -9.75 -9.85
CA ALA A 116 -17.20 -8.32 -9.58
C ALA A 116 -17.03 -8.03 -8.09
N TYR A 117 -16.08 -7.15 -7.77
CA TYR A 117 -15.81 -6.69 -6.41
C TYR A 117 -15.96 -5.17 -6.31
N SER A 118 -16.18 -4.68 -5.09
CA SER A 118 -16.22 -3.26 -4.77
C SER A 118 -15.27 -2.98 -3.62
N VAL A 119 -14.48 -1.91 -3.74
CA VAL A 119 -13.48 -1.50 -2.76
C VAL A 119 -13.58 -0.01 -2.49
N ASP A 120 -13.33 0.41 -1.25
CA ASP A 120 -13.16 1.83 -0.92
C ASP A 120 -11.72 2.28 -1.24
N GLY A 121 -11.57 2.96 -2.37
CA GLY A 121 -10.29 3.52 -2.78
C GLY A 121 -9.76 4.57 -1.81
N THR A 122 -10.64 5.25 -1.07
CA THR A 122 -10.25 6.22 -0.03
C THR A 122 -9.53 5.53 1.12
N SER A 123 -9.99 4.34 1.50
CA SER A 123 -9.36 3.53 2.54
C SER A 123 -7.99 3.00 2.07
N ILE A 124 -7.84 2.61 0.81
CA ILE A 124 -6.53 2.24 0.23
C ILE A 124 -5.56 3.43 0.30
N GLU A 125 -5.98 4.62 -0.15
CA GLU A 125 -5.15 5.83 -0.11
C GLU A 125 -4.67 6.15 1.32
N ARG A 126 -5.55 5.98 2.33
CA ARG A 126 -5.19 6.22 3.74
C ARG A 126 -4.33 5.11 4.32
N TRP A 127 -4.55 3.87 3.91
CA TRP A 127 -3.68 2.74 4.25
C TRP A 127 -2.25 2.97 3.74
N LEU A 128 -2.09 3.48 2.50
CA LEU A 128 -0.77 3.80 1.96
C LEU A 128 -0.05 4.87 2.81
N ILE A 129 -0.77 5.88 3.31
CA ILE A 129 -0.20 6.85 4.25
C ILE A 129 0.24 6.17 5.55
N LYS A 130 -0.58 5.26 6.10
CA LYS A 130 -0.26 4.49 7.30
C LYS A 130 1.06 3.73 7.10
N VAL A 131 1.20 3.01 5.97
CA VAL A 131 2.42 2.25 5.64
C VAL A 131 3.63 3.17 5.53
N VAL A 132 3.53 4.30 4.82
CA VAL A 132 4.66 5.23 4.68
C VAL A 132 5.11 5.79 6.02
N TYR A 133 4.19 6.28 6.86
CA TYR A 133 4.56 6.73 8.21
C TYR A 133 5.16 5.59 9.04
N GLY A 134 4.59 4.39 8.93
CA GLY A 134 5.10 3.21 9.60
C GLY A 134 6.55 2.94 9.25
N LEU A 135 6.88 2.88 7.97
CA LEU A 135 8.23 2.62 7.47
C LEU A 135 9.23 3.74 7.83
N VAL A 136 8.82 5.01 7.73
CA VAL A 136 9.69 6.15 8.05
C VAL A 136 9.98 6.23 9.55
N VAL A 137 8.94 6.16 10.40
CA VAL A 137 9.10 6.31 11.86
C VAL A 137 9.80 5.11 12.48
N SER A 138 9.58 3.91 11.95
CA SER A 138 10.32 2.72 12.38
C SER A 138 11.78 2.68 11.89
N GLY A 139 12.17 3.64 11.03
CA GLY A 139 13.50 3.74 10.47
C GLY A 139 13.85 2.63 9.48
N GLN A 140 12.85 1.93 8.94
CA GLN A 140 13.01 0.80 8.02
C GLN A 140 13.33 1.23 6.59
N ILE A 141 12.98 2.47 6.25
CA ILE A 141 13.40 3.15 5.03
C ILE A 141 14.10 4.46 5.39
N LYS A 142 15.17 4.77 4.67
CA LYS A 142 16.00 5.97 4.86
C LYS A 142 16.52 6.49 3.53
N GLN A 143 16.88 7.76 3.50
CA GLN A 143 17.61 8.37 2.40
C GLN A 143 18.97 7.69 2.21
N LYS A 144 19.59 7.88 1.04
CA LYS A 144 20.97 7.41 0.78
C LYS A 144 21.98 7.97 1.79
N THR A 145 21.71 9.15 2.33
CA THR A 145 22.49 9.83 3.38
C THR A 145 22.33 9.20 4.77
N GLY A 146 21.45 8.21 4.94
CA GLY A 146 21.11 7.60 6.23
C GLY A 146 20.09 8.40 7.06
N GLN A 147 19.66 9.57 6.59
CA GLN A 147 18.64 10.38 7.25
C GLN A 147 17.22 9.82 7.00
N PRO A 148 16.26 10.00 7.93
CA PRO A 148 14.87 9.66 7.67
C PRO A 148 14.30 10.47 6.51
N PHE A 149 13.34 9.90 5.78
CA PHE A 149 12.57 10.69 4.82
C PHE A 149 11.66 11.69 5.53
N LEU A 150 11.38 12.82 4.88
CA LEU A 150 10.37 13.76 5.33
C LEU A 150 9.02 13.42 4.68
N VAL A 151 7.97 13.37 5.48
CA VAL A 151 6.58 13.20 5.01
C VAL A 151 5.85 14.51 5.26
N LYS A 152 5.06 14.99 4.29
CA LYS A 152 4.29 16.23 4.46
C LYS A 152 3.27 16.06 5.60
N GLU A 153 3.21 17.03 6.51
CA GLU A 153 2.23 17.08 7.62
C GLU A 153 0.78 16.86 7.16
N LYS A 154 0.45 17.29 5.94
CA LYS A 154 -0.86 17.07 5.35
C LYS A 154 -1.26 15.59 5.34
N CYS A 155 -0.32 14.67 5.11
CA CYS A 155 -0.56 13.22 5.14
C CYS A 155 -1.13 12.78 6.48
N MET A 156 -0.65 13.32 7.60
CA MET A 156 -1.18 12.99 8.92
C MET A 156 -2.66 13.38 9.06
N SER A 157 -3.04 14.57 8.57
CA SER A 157 -4.45 15.00 8.57
C SER A 157 -5.35 14.08 7.73
N LEU A 158 -4.83 13.58 6.60
CA LEU A 158 -5.54 12.65 5.70
C LEU A 158 -5.68 11.26 6.32
N LEU A 159 -4.66 10.80 7.05
CA LEU A 159 -4.71 9.55 7.80
C LEU A 159 -5.74 9.63 8.93
N CYS A 160 -5.76 10.72 9.70
CA CYS A 160 -6.62 10.84 10.87
C CYS A 160 -8.08 11.16 10.54
N SER A 161 -8.37 11.84 9.44
CA SER A 161 -9.73 12.32 9.13
C SER A 161 -10.22 11.94 7.73
N PRO A 162 -11.39 11.29 7.60
CA PRO A 162 -11.98 10.98 6.30
C PRO A 162 -12.48 12.24 5.58
N HIS A 163 -12.71 13.33 6.33
CA HIS A 163 -13.17 14.62 5.80
C HIS A 163 -12.03 15.55 5.41
N ALA A 164 -10.78 15.18 5.68
CA ALA A 164 -9.64 15.99 5.31
C ALA A 164 -9.57 16.12 3.77
N ARG A 165 -9.54 17.37 3.31
CA ARG A 165 -9.43 17.67 1.87
C ARG A 165 -8.08 17.24 1.33
N TRP A 166 -8.10 16.43 0.28
CA TRP A 166 -6.91 16.01 -0.45
C TRP A 166 -6.40 17.17 -1.32
N PRO A 167 -5.09 17.48 -1.28
CA PRO A 167 -4.52 18.44 -2.23
C PRO A 167 -4.75 18.01 -3.68
N VAL A 168 -4.84 18.98 -4.58
CA VAL A 168 -5.03 18.71 -6.01
C VAL A 168 -3.87 17.87 -6.53
N GLY A 169 -4.20 16.78 -7.23
CA GLY A 169 -3.23 15.85 -7.79
C GLY A 169 -2.67 14.83 -6.80
N TRP A 170 -3.06 14.85 -5.53
CA TRP A 170 -2.68 13.80 -4.57
C TRP A 170 -3.68 12.66 -4.59
N GLY A 171 -3.13 11.45 -4.48
CA GLY A 171 -3.92 10.24 -4.44
C GLY A 171 -3.26 9.09 -5.19
N LEU A 172 -4.06 8.05 -5.39
CA LEU A 172 -3.65 6.85 -6.13
C LEU A 172 -3.77 7.08 -7.63
N TYR A 173 -2.76 6.64 -8.38
CA TYR A 173 -2.73 6.63 -9.83
C TYR A 173 -2.42 5.23 -10.34
N LEU A 174 -2.97 4.90 -11.50
CA LEU A 174 -2.63 3.70 -12.24
C LEU A 174 -2.17 4.06 -13.66
N PRO A 175 -1.14 3.40 -14.20
CA PRO A 175 -0.73 3.60 -15.59
C PRO A 175 -1.90 3.37 -16.56
N LYS A 176 -2.10 4.31 -17.51
CA LYS A 176 -3.19 4.22 -18.51
C LYS A 176 -3.01 3.01 -19.45
N ARG A 177 -1.75 2.70 -19.76
CA ARG A 177 -1.33 1.53 -20.52
C ARG A 177 -0.35 0.76 -19.65
N PRO A 178 -0.84 -0.07 -18.73
CA PRO A 178 0.06 -0.94 -17.99
C PRO A 178 0.83 -1.78 -19.01
N GLY A 179 2.16 -1.87 -18.85
CA GLY A 179 2.97 -2.77 -19.66
C GLY A 179 2.60 -4.23 -19.43
N HIS A 180 3.47 -5.17 -19.79
CA HIS A 180 3.27 -6.56 -19.42
C HIS A 180 3.26 -6.70 -17.88
N VAL A 181 2.12 -7.10 -17.34
CA VAL A 181 1.96 -7.43 -15.93
C VAL A 181 2.14 -8.93 -15.78
N TYR A 182 3.13 -9.33 -15.01
CA TYR A 182 3.38 -10.72 -14.65
C TYR A 182 2.88 -10.94 -13.24
N HIS A 183 1.99 -11.92 -13.06
CA HIS A 183 1.53 -12.29 -11.73
C HIS A 183 2.74 -12.69 -10.86
N SER A 184 2.84 -12.11 -9.68
CA SER A 184 3.90 -12.39 -8.72
C SER A 184 3.33 -12.33 -7.31
N SER A 185 3.70 -13.26 -6.42
CA SER A 185 3.39 -13.13 -4.99
C SER A 185 4.39 -12.17 -4.32
N SER A 186 4.50 -10.95 -4.86
CA SER A 186 5.41 -9.91 -4.36
C SER A 186 4.66 -8.62 -4.06
N PHE A 187 5.19 -7.90 -3.08
CA PHE A 187 4.78 -6.55 -2.75
C PHE A 187 6.02 -5.68 -2.70
N GLU A 188 6.07 -4.67 -3.57
CA GLU A 188 7.23 -3.78 -3.69
C GLU A 188 6.80 -2.35 -3.39
N LEU A 189 7.68 -1.63 -2.68
CA LEU A 189 7.51 -0.22 -2.34
C LEU A 189 8.79 0.52 -2.71
N ILE A 190 8.68 1.50 -3.61
CA ILE A 190 9.82 2.28 -4.09
C ILE A 190 9.53 3.76 -3.79
N PRO A 191 10.21 4.34 -2.79
CA PRO A 191 10.04 5.76 -2.46
C PRO A 191 10.67 6.66 -3.52
N GLN A 192 9.91 7.61 -4.05
CA GLN A 192 10.42 8.74 -4.84
C GLN A 192 10.41 10.01 -4.00
N TYR A 193 11.56 10.69 -3.93
CA TYR A 193 11.76 11.83 -3.05
C TYR A 193 12.59 12.93 -3.71
N ASN A 194 12.45 14.16 -3.20
CA ASN A 194 13.32 15.26 -3.58
C ASN A 194 14.71 15.02 -2.95
N PRO A 195 15.80 14.94 -3.74
CA PRO A 195 17.13 14.60 -3.23
C PRO A 195 17.76 15.69 -2.36
N ASP A 196 17.35 16.95 -2.52
CA ASP A 196 17.92 18.09 -1.80
C ASP A 196 17.44 18.17 -0.36
N ASN A 197 16.19 17.76 -0.10
CA ASN A 197 15.56 17.89 1.22
C ASN A 197 14.98 16.59 1.78
N GLY A 198 15.01 15.49 1.03
CA GLY A 198 14.51 14.19 1.48
C GLY A 198 13.00 14.07 1.58
N LEU A 199 12.24 15.01 1.01
CA LEU A 199 10.78 15.01 1.01
C LEU A 199 10.22 13.93 0.10
N LEU A 200 9.41 13.03 0.64
CA LEU A 200 8.67 12.05 -0.15
C LEU A 200 7.62 12.73 -1.03
N LEU A 201 7.67 12.40 -2.32
CA LEU A 201 6.79 12.95 -3.35
C LEU A 201 5.81 11.90 -3.87
N CYS A 202 6.30 10.67 -4.06
CA CYS A 202 5.54 9.54 -4.53
C CYS A 202 6.03 8.25 -3.86
N LEU A 203 5.14 7.28 -3.74
CA LEU A 203 5.48 5.90 -3.44
C LEU A 203 4.99 5.05 -4.62
N ASP A 204 5.92 4.46 -5.37
CA ASP A 204 5.53 3.45 -6.34
C ASP A 204 5.29 2.16 -5.59
N LEU A 205 4.12 1.56 -5.83
CA LEU A 205 3.75 0.28 -5.27
C LEU A 205 3.54 -0.71 -6.41
N LYS A 206 3.97 -1.94 -6.18
CA LYS A 206 3.67 -3.05 -7.08
C LYS A 206 3.02 -4.16 -6.27
N PHE A 207 1.79 -4.49 -6.64
CA PHE A 207 1.00 -5.54 -6.02
C PHE A 207 0.60 -6.57 -7.08
N ASN A 208 0.99 -7.83 -6.93
CA ASN A 208 0.75 -8.89 -7.93
C ASN A 208 1.17 -8.49 -9.36
N GLY A 209 2.28 -7.76 -9.48
CA GLY A 209 2.76 -7.21 -10.75
C GLY A 209 2.04 -5.94 -11.22
N ILE A 210 0.89 -5.59 -10.64
CA ILE A 210 0.15 -4.37 -10.95
C ILE A 210 0.87 -3.18 -10.30
N VAL A 211 1.34 -2.26 -11.14
CA VAL A 211 1.99 -1.02 -10.68
C VAL A 211 0.94 0.04 -10.39
N MET A 212 1.09 0.72 -9.26
CA MET A 212 0.34 1.92 -8.91
C MET A 212 1.28 2.97 -8.32
N HIS A 213 0.88 4.23 -8.40
CA HIS A 213 1.66 5.35 -7.89
C HIS A 213 0.84 6.08 -6.85
N PHE A 214 1.37 6.22 -5.64
CA PHE A 214 0.72 6.99 -4.59
C PHE A 214 1.40 8.34 -4.42
N VAL A 215 0.77 9.37 -4.97
CA VAL A 215 1.31 10.73 -4.98
C VAL A 215 0.90 11.46 -3.72
N MET A 216 1.91 11.89 -2.94
CA MET A 216 1.75 12.62 -1.67
C MET A 216 2.58 13.91 -1.63
N GLY A 217 2.87 14.46 -2.81
CA GLY A 217 3.67 15.66 -3.02
C GLY A 217 3.30 16.36 -4.32
N LYS A 218 4.18 17.22 -4.81
CA LYS A 218 4.06 17.82 -6.13
C LYS A 218 5.20 17.27 -7.01
N PRO A 219 5.03 16.09 -7.62
CA PRO A 219 5.98 15.64 -8.63
C PRO A 219 5.87 16.54 -9.87
N ASP A 220 6.97 16.73 -10.58
CA ASP A 220 7.06 17.67 -11.72
C ASP A 220 6.15 17.28 -12.89
N THR A 221 5.71 16.02 -12.98
CA THR A 221 4.89 15.49 -14.07
C THR A 221 3.74 14.61 -13.56
N LYS A 222 2.73 15.18 -12.90
CA LYS A 222 1.60 14.38 -12.37
C LYS A 222 0.84 13.60 -13.46
N GLU A 223 0.81 14.13 -14.69
CA GLU A 223 0.17 13.51 -15.85
C GLU A 223 0.87 12.23 -16.30
N SER A 224 2.16 12.04 -15.96
CA SER A 224 2.91 10.84 -16.35
C SER A 224 2.55 9.61 -15.52
N PHE A 225 1.90 9.76 -14.36
CA PHE A 225 1.50 8.62 -13.51
C PHE A 225 0.22 7.91 -13.99
N GLY A 226 -0.50 8.49 -14.96
CA GLY A 226 -1.67 7.87 -15.58
C GLY A 226 -3.01 8.32 -14.99
N ILE A 227 -3.91 7.37 -14.79
CA ILE A 227 -5.29 7.61 -14.35
C ILE A 227 -5.33 7.83 -12.85
N HIS A 228 -5.63 9.05 -12.43
CA HIS A 228 -5.88 9.41 -11.04
C HIS A 228 -7.21 8.82 -10.56
N ARG A 229 -7.19 8.10 -9.43
CA ARG A 229 -8.37 7.51 -8.76
C ARG A 229 -9.26 6.75 -9.73
N PRO A 230 -8.78 5.66 -10.35
CA PRO A 230 -9.54 4.96 -11.38
C PRO A 230 -10.92 4.53 -10.85
N ALA A 231 -11.93 4.56 -11.72
CA ALA A 231 -13.26 4.06 -11.35
C ALA A 231 -13.26 2.54 -11.21
N GLU A 232 -12.52 1.84 -12.07
CA GLU A 232 -12.49 0.38 -12.11
C GLU A 232 -11.11 -0.14 -12.54
N LEU A 233 -10.74 -1.31 -12.04
CA LEU A 233 -9.77 -2.21 -12.63
C LEU A 233 -10.53 -3.34 -13.34
N ARG A 234 -10.36 -3.48 -14.66
CA ARG A 234 -10.99 -4.54 -15.46
C ARG A 234 -9.96 -5.56 -15.88
N PHE A 235 -10.29 -6.83 -15.72
CA PHE A 235 -9.46 -7.96 -16.11
C PHE A 235 -10.20 -8.72 -17.21
N VAL A 236 -9.66 -8.70 -18.42
CA VAL A 236 -10.33 -9.21 -19.64
C VAL A 236 -9.59 -10.43 -20.18
N LYS A 237 -10.29 -11.54 -20.40
CA LYS A 237 -9.78 -12.77 -21.04
C LYS A 237 -10.83 -13.28 -22.03
N GLY A 238 -10.54 -13.19 -23.33
CA GLY A 238 -11.54 -13.46 -24.38
C GLY A 238 -12.75 -12.54 -24.20
N ASP A 239 -13.94 -13.13 -24.12
CA ASP A 239 -15.20 -12.41 -23.90
C ASP A 239 -15.56 -12.21 -22.41
N THR A 240 -14.79 -12.82 -21.50
CA THR A 240 -15.01 -12.69 -20.05
C THR A 240 -14.33 -11.44 -19.51
N SER A 241 -15.05 -10.68 -18.67
CA SER A 241 -14.54 -9.47 -18.01
C SER A 241 -14.86 -9.49 -16.52
N CYS A 242 -13.84 -9.69 -15.68
CA CYS A 242 -13.93 -9.46 -14.24
C CYS A 242 -13.61 -8.00 -13.91
N LYS A 243 -14.08 -7.49 -12.77
CA LYS A 243 -13.81 -6.11 -12.37
C LYS A 243 -13.71 -5.89 -10.87
N ILE A 244 -12.93 -4.89 -10.50
CA ILE A 244 -12.90 -4.29 -9.17
C ILE A 244 -13.30 -2.83 -9.33
N SER A 245 -14.41 -2.44 -8.70
CA SER A 245 -14.91 -1.06 -8.73
C SER A 245 -14.40 -0.31 -7.50
N PHE A 246 -13.92 0.92 -7.69
CA PHE A 246 -13.46 1.78 -6.61
C PHE A 246 -14.50 2.85 -6.29
N SER A 247 -14.81 2.99 -5.01
CA SER A 247 -15.53 4.15 -4.50
C SER A 247 -14.55 5.19 -3.95
N TRP A 248 -14.81 6.46 -4.24
CA TRP A 248 -13.99 7.60 -3.82
C TRP A 248 -14.90 8.62 -3.13
N ALA A 249 -14.74 8.80 -1.82
CA ALA A 249 -15.67 9.58 -0.99
C ALA A 249 -15.90 11.01 -1.55
N ALA A 250 -17.06 11.24 -2.17
CA ALA A 250 -17.49 12.48 -2.83
C ALA A 250 -16.47 13.06 -3.84
N ARG A 251 -15.59 12.23 -4.41
CA ARG A 251 -14.55 12.63 -5.36
C ARG A 251 -14.86 12.05 -6.73
N LYS A 252 -14.51 12.79 -7.77
CA LYS A 252 -14.63 12.31 -9.15
C LYS A 252 -13.69 11.13 -9.37
N ALA A 253 -14.27 9.98 -9.72
CA ALA A 253 -13.52 8.83 -10.19
C ALA A 253 -12.96 9.13 -11.60
N GLY A 254 -11.77 8.63 -11.87
CA GLY A 254 -11.15 8.61 -13.20
C GLY A 254 -11.76 7.53 -14.10
N GLU A 255 -11.11 7.27 -15.22
CA GLU A 255 -11.49 6.22 -16.16
C GLU A 255 -11.24 4.81 -15.58
N ALA A 256 -11.81 3.79 -16.22
CA ALA A 256 -11.45 2.40 -15.94
C ALA A 256 -10.07 2.08 -16.55
N VAL A 257 -9.27 1.30 -15.84
CA VAL A 257 -8.01 0.74 -16.33
C VAL A 257 -8.23 -0.72 -16.69
N THR A 258 -7.83 -1.12 -17.90
CA THR A 258 -8.06 -2.48 -18.43
C THR A 258 -6.75 -3.26 -18.52
N LEU A 259 -6.73 -4.41 -17.88
CA LEU A 259 -5.69 -5.44 -17.94
C LEU A 259 -6.21 -6.58 -18.84
N ARG A 260 -5.53 -6.80 -19.97
CA ARG A 260 -5.88 -7.90 -20.89
C ARG A 260 -4.98 -9.09 -20.64
N HIS A 261 -5.58 -10.25 -20.42
CA HIS A 261 -4.88 -11.51 -20.29
C HIS A 261 -4.39 -11.96 -21.67
N VAL A 262 -3.07 -11.97 -21.86
CA VAL A 262 -2.43 -12.28 -23.15
C VAL A 262 -1.75 -13.66 -23.18
N GLY A 263 -1.65 -14.35 -22.05
CA GLY A 263 -1.00 -15.66 -21.96
C GLY A 263 -0.62 -16.01 -20.53
N THR A 264 0.04 -17.16 -20.36
CA THR A 264 0.60 -17.60 -19.08
C THR A 264 2.11 -17.34 -19.03
N TYR A 265 2.64 -17.15 -17.82
CA TYR A 265 4.07 -16.97 -17.58
C TYR A 265 4.49 -17.86 -16.43
N SER A 266 5.48 -18.72 -16.67
CA SER A 266 6.02 -19.68 -15.69
C SER A 266 7.41 -19.31 -15.18
N GLY A 267 7.96 -18.17 -15.61
CA GLY A 267 9.24 -17.66 -15.12
C GLY A 267 9.12 -16.93 -13.77
N ARG A 268 10.26 -16.58 -13.18
CA ARG A 268 10.27 -15.60 -12.08
C ARG A 268 9.87 -14.24 -12.62
N ALA A 269 9.03 -13.50 -11.90
CA ALA A 269 8.68 -12.16 -12.31
C ALA A 269 9.96 -11.33 -12.57
N PRO A 270 10.07 -10.64 -13.73
CA PRO A 270 11.28 -9.90 -14.09
C PRO A 270 11.70 -8.92 -13.00
N GLY A 271 13.00 -8.89 -12.67
CA GLY A 271 13.59 -7.98 -11.67
C GLY A 271 13.83 -8.56 -10.27
N LEU A 272 13.64 -9.88 -10.06
CA LEU A 272 13.77 -10.56 -8.76
C LEU A 272 14.90 -11.62 -8.70
N ASP A 273 16.01 -11.42 -9.44
CA ASP A 273 17.21 -12.27 -9.33
C ASP A 273 18.25 -11.61 -8.42
N LEU A 274 17.91 -11.49 -7.14
CA LEU A 274 18.84 -11.02 -6.12
C LEU A 274 19.46 -12.20 -5.36
N PRO A 275 20.77 -12.16 -5.03
CA PRO A 275 21.40 -13.14 -4.16
C PRO A 275 20.75 -13.14 -2.77
N ARG A 276 20.76 -14.31 -2.10
CA ARG A 276 20.29 -14.42 -0.71
C ARG A 276 21.38 -13.94 0.23
N ALA A 277 20.99 -13.15 1.23
CA ALA A 277 21.86 -12.83 2.36
C ALA A 277 22.22 -14.14 3.10
N PRO A 278 23.46 -14.26 3.59
CA PRO A 278 23.92 -15.43 4.35
C PRO A 278 23.10 -15.66 5.62
#